data_AF-A0A1Q8J4G4-F1
#
_entry.id   AF-A0A1Q8J4G4-F1
#
_cell.length_a   1.000
_cell.length_b   1.000
_cell.length_c   1.000
_cell.angle_alpha   90.00
_cell.angle_beta   90.00
_cell.angle_gamma   90.00
#
_symmetry.space_group_name_H-M   'P 1'
#
loop_
_entity.id
_entity.type
_entity.pdbx_description
1 polymer ?
#
loop_
_entity_poly.entity_id
_entity_poly.type
_entity_poly.pdbx_seq_one_letter_code
_entity_poly.pdbx_strand_id
1 'polypeptide(L)'
;MIIWFIFFFIVSQIIIEKGQLPTVVYQFGLVKTLVFTAVCITLSMIIGGFLNQPVLLVGSTTILCSSVIAWKFRNKFENSGV
;
A
#
# COMPACT_ATOMS: atom_id res chain seq x y z
N MET A 1 8.04 -0.71 -17.99
CA MET A 1 7.42 -0.08 -16.80
C MET A 1 6.05 -0.67 -16.45
N ILE A 2 5.10 -0.77 -17.39
CA ILE A 2 3.74 -1.23 -17.04
C ILE A 2 3.71 -2.69 -16.54
N ILE A 3 4.50 -3.57 -17.16
CA ILE A 3 4.66 -4.97 -16.74
C ILE A 3 5.16 -5.08 -15.29
N TRP A 4 6.07 -4.19 -14.88
CA TRP A 4 6.57 -4.13 -13.51
C TRP A 4 5.45 -3.79 -12.52
N PHE A 5 4.64 -2.78 -12.81
CA PHE A 5 3.53 -2.38 -11.95
C PHE A 5 2.44 -3.45 -11.85
N ILE A 6 2.15 -4.18 -12.94
CA ILE A 6 1.22 -5.32 -12.92
C ILE A 6 1.77 -6.42 -12.01
N PHE A 7 3.04 -6.80 -12.18
CA PHE A 7 3.67 -7.80 -11.34
C PHE A 7 3.67 -7.37 -9.85
N PHE A 8 4.04 -6.13 -9.58
CA PHE A 8 4.08 -5.57 -8.23
C PHE A 8 2.70 -5.51 -7.58
N PHE A 9 1.66 -5.21 -8.36
CA PHE A 9 0.27 -5.26 -7.90
C PHE A 9 -0.12 -6.68 -7.48
N ILE A 10 0.15 -7.69 -8.31
CA ILE A 10 -0.16 -9.09 -8.01
C ILE A 10 0.55 -9.55 -6.73
N VAL A 11 1.86 -9.26 -6.62
CA VAL A 11 2.64 -9.59 -5.41
C VAL A 11 2.07 -8.89 -4.18
N SER A 12 1.67 -7.62 -4.30
CA SER A 12 1.05 -6.87 -3.20
C SER A 12 -0.24 -7.55 -2.72
N GLN A 13 -1.10 -7.99 -3.63
CA GLN A 13 -2.33 -8.72 -3.27
C GLN A 13 -2.01 -10.03 -2.54
N ILE A 14 -1.04 -10.81 -3.03
CA ILE A 14 -0.63 -12.07 -2.39
C ILE A 14 -0.13 -11.83 -0.97
N ILE A 15 0.73 -10.82 -0.75
CA ILE A 15 1.27 -10.50 0.59
C ILE A 15 0.13 -10.10 1.54
N ILE A 16 -0.81 -9.30 1.06
CA ILE A 16 -1.95 -8.82 1.84
C ILE A 16 -2.87 -9.99 2.23
N GLU A 17 -3.22 -10.86 1.29
CA GLU A 17 -4.11 -12.01 1.54
C GLU A 17 -3.46 -13.07 2.43
N LYS A 18 -2.14 -13.27 2.31
CA LYS A 18 -1.38 -14.16 3.21
C LYS A 18 -1.21 -13.58 4.62
N GLY A 19 -1.73 -12.39 4.88
CA GLY A 19 -1.64 -11.74 6.17
C GLY A 19 -0.24 -11.27 6.52
N GLN A 20 0.67 -11.15 5.56
CA GLN A 20 2.08 -10.81 5.78
C GLN A 20 2.34 -9.31 5.92
N LEU A 21 1.31 -8.50 6.19
CA LEU A 21 1.48 -7.08 6.46
C LEU A 21 2.16 -6.86 7.84
N PRO A 22 2.86 -5.72 8.02
CA PRO A 22 3.37 -5.35 9.34
C PRO A 22 2.24 -5.20 10.36
N THR A 23 2.46 -5.63 11.60
CA THR A 23 1.47 -5.59 12.71
C THR A 23 0.89 -4.19 12.94
N VAL A 24 1.68 -3.16 12.66
CA VAL A 24 1.30 -1.74 12.76
C VAL A 24 0.12 -1.40 11.86
N VAL A 25 0.05 -1.99 10.66
CA VAL A 25 -1.02 -1.78 9.68
C VAL A 25 -2.34 -2.42 10.14
N TYR A 26 -2.26 -3.55 10.87
CA TYR A 26 -3.43 -4.19 11.46
C TYR A 26 -4.03 -3.37 12.60
N GLN A 27 -3.18 -2.76 13.44
CA GLN A 27 -3.62 -2.00 14.61
C GLN A 27 -4.15 -0.60 14.27
N PHE A 28 -3.76 -0.04 13.14
CA PHE A 28 -4.27 1.28 12.73
C PHE A 28 -5.74 1.22 12.31
N GLY A 29 -6.52 2.21 12.76
CA GLY A 29 -7.84 2.49 12.20
C GLY A 29 -7.76 3.04 10.77
N LEU A 30 -8.91 3.21 10.10
CA LEU A 30 -8.96 3.69 8.71
C LEU A 30 -8.23 5.03 8.50
N VAL A 31 -8.54 6.03 9.33
CA VAL A 31 -7.95 7.37 9.22
C VAL A 31 -6.43 7.32 9.39
N LYS A 32 -5.94 6.58 10.39
CA LYS A 32 -4.50 6.40 10.63
C LYS A 32 -3.83 5.67 9.47
N THR A 33 -4.49 4.66 8.91
CA THR A 33 -4.00 3.93 7.72
C THR A 33 -3.88 4.88 6.51
N LEU A 34 -4.88 5.72 6.28
CA LEU A 34 -4.89 6.69 5.18
C LEU A 34 -3.75 7.72 5.31
N VAL A 35 -3.60 8.31 6.50
CA VAL A 35 -2.51 9.26 6.79
C VAL A 35 -1.14 8.57 6.64
N PHE A 36 -0.99 7.36 7.15
CA PHE A 36 0.23 6.58 7.03
C PHE A 36 0.61 6.34 5.55
N THR A 37 -0.36 5.93 4.73
CA THR A 37 -0.11 5.73 3.29
C THR A 37 0.25 7.03 2.56
N ALA A 38 -0.34 8.16 2.91
CA ALA A 38 0.00 9.45 2.33
C ALA A 38 1.44 9.88 2.68
N VAL A 39 1.87 9.62 3.92
CA VAL A 39 3.25 9.83 4.36
C VAL A 39 4.21 8.92 3.59
N CYS A 40 3.89 7.63 3.43
CA CYS A 40 4.73 6.69 2.67
C CYS A 40 4.90 7.11 1.21
N ILE A 41 3.83 7.56 0.54
CA ILE A 41 3.91 8.03 -0.84
C ILE A 41 4.78 9.29 -0.93
N THR A 42 4.57 10.26 -0.04
CA THR A 42 5.38 11.50 0.01
C THR A 42 6.87 11.19 0.23
N LEU A 43 7.19 10.29 1.17
CA LEU A 43 8.56 9.84 1.40
C LEU A 43 9.15 9.14 0.18
N SER A 44 8.36 8.34 -0.53
CA SER A 44 8.81 7.68 -1.76
C SER A 44 9.15 8.70 -2.87
N MET A 45 8.46 9.84 -2.93
CA MET A 45 8.79 10.89 -3.90
C MET A 45 10.17 11.49 -3.62
N ILE A 46 10.44 11.76 -2.34
CA ILE A 46 11.74 12.29 -1.90
C ILE A 46 12.85 11.29 -2.21
N ILE A 47 12.70 10.04 -1.77
CA ILE A 47 13.70 8.97 -1.96
C ILE A 47 13.88 8.65 -3.45
N GLY A 48 12.78 8.56 -4.20
CA GLY A 48 12.80 8.27 -5.64
C GLY A 48 13.51 9.35 -6.44
N GLY A 49 13.40 10.62 -6.01
CA GLY A 49 14.18 11.73 -6.54
C GLY A 49 15.68 11.55 -6.30
N PHE A 50 16.10 11.23 -5.08
CA PHE A 50 17.51 10.96 -4.76
C PHE A 50 18.10 9.77 -5.54
N LEU A 51 17.30 8.74 -5.80
CA LEU A 51 17.71 7.54 -6.53
C LEU A 51 17.61 7.68 -8.06
N ASN A 52 17.20 8.85 -8.58
CA ASN A 52 16.93 9.08 -10.00
C ASN A 52 15.94 8.06 -10.64
N GLN A 53 15.07 7.45 -9.83
CA GLN A 53 14.05 6.49 -10.26
C GLN A 53 12.67 6.83 -9.65
N PRO A 54 12.18 8.08 -9.80
CA PRO A 54 10.98 8.53 -9.09
C PRO A 54 9.74 7.76 -9.53
N VAL A 55 9.58 7.49 -10.82
CA VAL A 55 8.37 6.86 -11.36
C VAL A 55 8.24 5.41 -10.88
N LEU A 56 9.31 4.62 -10.87
CA LEU A 56 9.26 3.23 -10.43
C LEU A 56 8.99 3.13 -8.92
N LEU A 57 9.70 3.92 -8.11
CA LEU A 57 9.56 3.87 -6.66
C LEU A 57 8.18 4.36 -6.23
N VAL A 58 7.79 5.56 -6.67
CA VAL A 58 6.51 6.17 -6.30
C VAL A 58 5.36 5.31 -6.80
N GLY A 59 5.39 4.85 -8.05
CA GLY A 59 4.34 4.00 -8.61
C GLY A 59 4.15 2.70 -7.84
N SER A 60 5.25 2.01 -7.49
CA SER A 60 5.19 0.76 -6.72
C SER A 60 4.66 1.03 -5.30
N THR A 61 5.13 2.09 -4.64
CA THR A 61 4.63 2.48 -3.30
C THR A 61 3.15 2.84 -3.32
N THR A 62 2.69 3.60 -4.32
CA THR A 62 1.26 3.93 -4.48
C THR A 62 0.42 2.67 -4.65
N ILE A 63 0.84 1.73 -5.50
CA ILE A 63 0.13 0.47 -5.73
C ILE A 63 -0.03 -0.33 -4.42
N LEU A 64 1.06 -0.48 -3.66
CA LEU A 64 1.02 -1.18 -2.37
C LEU A 64 0.10 -0.47 -1.38
N CYS A 65 0.25 0.85 -1.24
CA CYS A 65 -0.55 1.66 -0.32
C CYS A 65 -2.04 1.58 -0.66
N SER A 66 -2.41 1.73 -1.94
CA SER A 66 -3.80 1.59 -2.40
C SER A 66 -4.36 0.21 -2.12
N SER A 67 -3.56 -0.85 -2.32
CA SER A 67 -3.97 -2.23 -2.02
C SER A 67 -4.22 -2.43 -0.52
N VAL A 68 -3.36 -1.88 0.33
CA VAL A 68 -3.52 -1.92 1.80
C VAL A 68 -4.78 -1.18 2.25
N ILE A 69 -5.05 0.00 1.68
CA ILE A 69 -6.28 0.76 2.00
C ILE A 69 -7.51 -0.05 1.59
N ALA A 70 -7.54 -0.58 0.36
CA ALA A 70 -8.66 -1.36 -0.15
C ALA A 70 -8.95 -2.58 0.74
N TRP A 71 -7.92 -3.33 1.11
CA TRP A 71 -8.02 -4.44 2.04
C TRP A 71 -8.54 -4.01 3.42
N LYS A 72 -8.05 -2.89 3.96
CA LYS A 72 -8.48 -2.40 5.27
C LYS A 72 -9.96 -2.00 5.27
N PHE A 73 -10.40 -1.35 4.20
CA PHE A 73 -11.81 -1.02 3.99
C PHE A 73 -12.66 -2.28 3.89
N ARG A 74 -12.25 -3.26 3.06
CA ARG A 74 -12.92 -4.57 2.95
C ARG A 74 -13.07 -5.23 4.31
N ASN A 75 -11.99 -5.40 5.04
CA ASN A 75 -12.01 -6.06 6.35
C ASN A 75 -12.87 -5.33 7.39
N LYS A 76 -12.97 -4.00 7.31
CA LYS A 76 -13.85 -3.25 8.20
C LYS A 76 -15.32 -3.61 7.96
N PHE A 77 -15.75 -3.68 6.70
CA PHE A 77 -17.13 -4.01 6.36
C PHE A 77 -17.43 -5.50 6.52
N GLU A 78 -16.50 -6.39 6.14
CA GLU A 78 -16.65 -7.85 6.29
C GLU A 78 -16.76 -8.26 7.77
N ASN A 79 -16.00 -7.62 8.68
CA ASN A 79 -16.13 -7.84 10.14
C ASN A 79 -17.32 -7.11 10.78
N SER A 80 -17.99 -6.20 10.07
CA SER A 80 -19.16 -5.47 10.59
C SER A 80 -20.49 -6.20 10.35
N GLY A 81 -20.47 -7.38 9.72
CA GLY A 81 -21.66 -8.23 9.59
C GLY A 81 -22.82 -7.62 8.79
N VAL A 82 -22.52 -6.77 7.81
CA VAL A 82 -23.47 -6.28 6.80
C VAL A 82 -23.21 -7.01 5.50
#